data_AF-A0A2U2ZDY3-F1
#
_entry.id   AF-A0A2U2ZDY3-F1
#
_cell.length_a   1.000
_cell.length_b   1.000
_cell.length_c   1.000
_cell.angle_alpha   90.00
_cell.angle_beta   90.00
_cell.angle_gamma   90.00
#
_symmetry.space_group_name_H-M   'P 1'
#
loop_
_entity.id
_entity.type
_entity.pdbx_description
1 polymer ?
#
loop_
_entity_poly.entity_id
_entity_poly.type
_entity_poly.pdbx_seq_one_letter_code
_entity_poly.pdbx_strand_id
1 'polypeptide(L)'
;MSLGYRNCVVASTISVMALRMTGRGRRNNAIRHFLWQASLTFLYGARAAKRLGDAHEWGEECPRRGRCDTRTDQFNSRQARAFASSSWNRREMTRFHGRGQLLGHLYNVGDWLYRRGYLE
;
A
#
# COMPACT_ATOMS: atom_id res chain seq x y z
N MET A 1 18.64 -8.69 0.19
CA MET A 1 18.68 -7.24 -0.12
C MET A 1 18.19 -6.51 1.13
N SER A 2 19.10 -5.87 1.85
CA SER A 2 18.76 -4.90 2.88
C SER A 2 18.32 -3.61 2.18
N LEU A 3 17.25 -2.97 2.66
CA LEU A 3 16.78 -1.69 2.15
C LEU A 3 17.76 -0.55 2.50
N GLY A 4 18.57 -0.72 3.54
CA GLY A 4 19.37 0.36 4.12
C GLY A 4 18.49 1.38 4.88
N TYR A 5 19.10 2.06 5.86
CA TYR A 5 18.40 2.96 6.80
C TYR A 5 17.50 3.99 6.10
N ARG A 6 18.02 4.66 5.07
CA ARG A 6 17.30 5.69 4.32
C ARG A 6 15.99 5.19 3.70
N ASN A 7 15.98 3.99 3.11
CA ASN A 7 14.78 3.45 2.50
C ASN A 7 13.77 2.95 3.54
N CYS A 8 14.23 2.48 4.70
CA CYS A 8 13.34 2.20 5.82
C CYS A 8 12.63 3.48 6.29
N VAL A 9 13.36 4.59 6.46
CA VAL A 9 12.77 5.89 6.82
C VAL A 9 11.72 6.32 5.80
N VAL A 10 12.00 6.19 4.49
CA VAL A 10 11.03 6.52 3.44
C VAL A 10 9.79 5.60 3.52
N ALA A 11 9.97 4.29 3.65
CA ALA A 11 8.87 3.33 3.74
C ALA A 11 7.96 3.60 4.96
N SER A 12 8.56 3.90 6.11
CA SER A 12 7.85 4.30 7.34
C SER A 12 7.14 5.64 7.18
N THR A 13 7.79 6.62 6.54
CA THR A 13 7.19 7.94 6.28
C THR A 13 5.93 7.81 5.42
N ILE A 14 5.98 7.00 4.36
CA ILE A 14 4.80 6.75 3.52
C ILE A 14 3.68 6.08 4.33
N SER A 15 4.01 5.12 5.20
CA SER A 15 3.02 4.46 6.07
C SER A 15 2.32 5.48 6.98
N VAL A 16 3.09 6.37 7.63
CA VAL A 16 2.53 7.43 8.49
C VAL A 16 1.68 8.41 7.69
N MET A 17 2.11 8.82 6.50
CA MET A 17 1.33 9.68 5.61
C MET A 17 0.02 9.00 5.21
N ALA A 18 0.06 7.73 4.82
CA ALA A 18 -1.13 6.95 4.46
C ALA A 18 -2.12 6.86 5.63
N LEU A 19 -1.63 6.65 6.86
CA LEU A 19 -2.44 6.66 8.07
C LEU A 19 -3.11 8.03 8.30
N ARG A 20 -2.36 9.13 8.17
CA ARG A 20 -2.92 10.49 8.32
C ARG A 20 -3.97 10.83 7.26
N MET A 21 -3.78 10.35 6.03
CA MET A 21 -4.71 10.58 4.91
C MET A 21 -6.02 9.79 5.03
N THR A 22 -5.96 8.59 5.62
CA THR A 22 -7.11 7.66 5.62
C THR A 22 -7.85 7.62 6.95
N GLY A 23 -7.16 7.75 8.08
CA GLY A 23 -7.77 7.62 9.41
C GLY A 23 -8.18 6.18 9.73
N ARG A 24 -9.23 6.03 10.56
CA ARG A 24 -9.71 4.74 11.08
C ARG A 24 -10.85 4.17 10.22
N GLY A 25 -11.10 2.87 10.35
CA GLY A 25 -12.23 2.15 9.73
C GLY A 25 -11.81 1.24 8.57
N ARG A 26 -12.66 0.27 8.24
CA ARG A 26 -12.37 -0.81 7.30
C ARG A 26 -11.98 -0.32 5.91
N ARG A 27 -12.81 0.52 5.27
CA ARG A 27 -12.51 1.16 3.97
C ARG A 27 -11.15 1.86 3.99
N ASN A 28 -10.89 2.60 5.06
CA ASN A 28 -9.68 3.40 5.21
C ASN A 28 -8.44 2.51 5.42
N ASN A 29 -8.59 1.36 6.10
CA ASN A 29 -7.56 0.33 6.18
C ASN A 29 -7.23 -0.21 4.78
N ALA A 30 -8.25 -0.62 4.02
CA ALA A 30 -8.06 -1.15 2.67
C ALA A 30 -7.30 -0.17 1.75
N ILE A 31 -7.74 1.10 1.72
CA ILE A 31 -7.09 2.16 0.94
C ILE A 31 -5.67 2.41 1.44
N ARG A 32 -5.42 2.38 2.75
CA ARG A 32 -4.08 2.57 3.32
C ARG A 32 -3.12 1.48 2.90
N HIS A 33 -3.51 0.20 3.03
CA HIS A 33 -2.68 -0.93 2.59
C HIS A 33 -2.41 -0.85 1.10
N PHE A 34 -3.44 -0.52 0.30
CA PHE A 34 -3.28 -0.32 -1.14
C PHE A 34 -2.26 0.79 -1.46
N LEU A 35 -2.47 1.99 -0.91
CA LEU A 35 -1.65 3.17 -1.17
C LEU A 35 -0.19 2.93 -0.77
N TRP A 36 0.03 2.37 0.43
CA TRP A 36 1.36 2.08 0.92
C TRP A 36 2.08 1.05 0.04
N GLN A 37 1.45 -0.08 -0.27
CA GLN A 37 2.07 -1.12 -1.10
C GLN A 37 2.28 -0.71 -2.56
N ALA A 38 1.38 0.07 -3.14
CA ALA A 38 1.56 0.61 -4.49
C ALA A 38 2.76 1.56 -4.55
N SER A 39 2.90 2.43 -3.54
CA SER A 39 4.04 3.34 -3.41
C SER A 39 5.37 2.59 -3.29
N LEU A 40 5.43 1.56 -2.42
CA LEU A 40 6.63 0.73 -2.27
C LEU A 40 6.98 -0.03 -3.56
N THR A 41 5.98 -0.52 -4.28
CA THR A 41 6.17 -1.24 -5.55
C THR A 41 6.70 -0.33 -6.63
N PHE A 42 6.22 0.91 -6.67
CA PHE A 42 6.70 1.91 -7.60
C PHE A 42 8.17 2.27 -7.34
N LEU A 43 8.51 2.57 -6.09
CA LEU A 43 9.85 3.02 -5.68
C LEU A 43 10.90 1.91 -5.67
N TYR A 44 10.54 0.71 -5.19
CA TYR A 44 11.50 -0.36 -4.89
C TYR A 44 11.26 -1.65 -5.68
N GLY A 45 10.20 -1.68 -6.49
CA GLY A 45 9.79 -2.87 -7.22
C GLY A 45 8.99 -3.87 -6.37
N ALA A 46 8.23 -4.73 -7.05
CA ALA A 46 7.27 -5.65 -6.42
C ALA A 46 7.90 -6.61 -5.41
N ARG A 47 9.14 -7.06 -5.67
CA ARG A 47 9.84 -8.02 -4.79
C ARG A 47 10.20 -7.41 -3.43
N ALA A 48 10.70 -6.17 -3.43
CA ALA A 48 11.03 -5.46 -2.19
C ALA A 48 9.76 -5.05 -1.45
N ALA A 49 8.75 -4.55 -2.17
CA ALA A 49 7.45 -4.19 -1.60
C ALA A 49 6.75 -5.37 -0.90
N LYS A 50 6.77 -6.55 -1.52
CA LYS A 50 6.24 -7.77 -0.90
C LYS A 50 6.95 -8.09 0.41
N ARG A 51 8.29 -8.11 0.42
CA ARG A 51 9.08 -8.40 1.63
C ARG A 51 8.79 -7.39 2.76
N LEU A 52 8.63 -6.11 2.41
CA LEU A 52 8.26 -5.07 3.36
C LEU A 52 6.84 -5.27 3.91
N GLY A 53 5.89 -5.62 3.05
CA GLY A 53 4.52 -5.93 3.46
C GLY A 53 4.46 -7.12 4.40
N ASP A 54 5.08 -8.23 4.00
CA ASP A 54 5.17 -9.45 4.79
C ASP A 54 5.82 -9.18 6.17
N ALA A 55 6.83 -8.30 6.24
CA ALA A 55 7.48 -7.91 7.48
C ALA A 55 6.64 -6.95 8.35
N HIS A 56 5.83 -6.09 7.71
CA HIS A 56 4.93 -5.18 8.44
C HIS A 56 3.79 -5.93 9.12
N GLU A 57 3.33 -7.02 8.52
CA GLU A 57 2.31 -7.92 9.08
C GLU A 57 2.92 -8.98 10.02
N TRP A 58 4.25 -9.10 10.09
CA TRP A 58 4.93 -10.09 10.92
C TRP A 58 4.77 -9.71 12.41
N GLY A 59 3.97 -10.50 13.13
CA GLY A 59 3.69 -10.29 14.54
C GLY A 59 2.37 -9.60 14.83
N GLU A 60 1.52 -9.32 13.82
CA GLU A 60 0.13 -8.95 14.09
C GLU A 60 -0.60 -10.15 14.71
N GLU A 61 -0.92 -10.05 16.01
CA GLU A 61 -1.68 -11.06 16.73
C GLU A 61 -3.11 -11.09 16.19
N CYS A 62 -3.44 -12.16 15.47
CA CYS A 62 -4.83 -12.42 15.13
C CYS A 62 -5.65 -12.57 16.43
N PRO A 63 -6.77 -11.87 16.59
CA PRO A 63 -7.59 -12.01 17.77
C PRO A 63 -8.07 -13.47 17.92
N ARG A 64 -8.04 -14.01 19.15
CA ARG A 64 -8.48 -15.39 19.49
C ARG A 64 -9.91 -15.72 19.01
N ARG A 65 -10.73 -14.70 18.73
CA ARG A 65 -12.03 -14.80 18.05
C ARG A 65 -12.16 -13.62 17.07
N GLY A 66 -12.29 -13.90 15.77
CA GLY A 66 -12.39 -12.89 14.71
C GLY A 66 -11.72 -13.37 13.41
N ARG A 67 -11.89 -12.63 12.29
CA ARG A 67 -11.03 -12.83 11.11
C ARG A 67 -9.67 -12.20 11.40
N CYS A 68 -8.59 -12.87 11.04
CA CYS A 68 -7.30 -12.21 10.89
C CYS A 68 -7.44 -11.13 9.81
N ASP A 69 -7.32 -9.84 10.18
CA ASP A 69 -7.29 -8.73 9.20
C ASP A 69 -6.12 -8.86 8.23
N THR A 70 -5.05 -9.59 8.61
CA THR A 70 -3.88 -9.86 7.76
C THR A 70 -4.21 -10.48 6.41
N ARG A 71 -5.26 -11.31 6.26
CA ARG A 71 -5.62 -11.86 4.93
C ARG A 71 -6.19 -10.80 3.99
N THR A 72 -7.03 -9.92 4.53
CA THR A 72 -7.62 -8.81 3.79
C THR A 72 -6.55 -7.78 3.43
N ASP A 73 -5.64 -7.51 4.37
CA ASP A 73 -4.51 -6.60 4.14
C ASP A 73 -3.51 -7.16 3.13
N GLN A 74 -3.23 -8.47 3.15
CA GLN A 74 -2.44 -9.14 2.11
C GLN A 74 -3.12 -9.09 0.74
N PHE A 75 -4.44 -9.24 0.69
CA PHE A 75 -5.21 -9.12 -0.54
C PHE A 75 -5.08 -7.71 -1.13
N ASN A 76 -5.35 -6.68 -0.33
CA ASN A 76 -5.23 -5.27 -0.73
C ASN A 76 -3.79 -4.94 -1.17
N SER A 77 -2.80 -5.46 -0.45
CA SER A 77 -1.38 -5.35 -0.77
C SER A 77 -1.02 -6.03 -2.10
N ARG A 78 -1.63 -7.19 -2.41
CA ARG A 78 -1.45 -7.89 -3.69
C ARG A 78 -2.04 -7.09 -4.84
N GLN A 79 -3.24 -6.54 -4.68
CA GLN A 79 -3.89 -5.70 -5.69
C GLN A 79 -3.04 -4.46 -5.99
N ALA A 80 -2.48 -3.83 -4.95
CA ALA A 80 -1.58 -2.68 -5.10
C ALA A 80 -0.30 -3.01 -5.87
N ARG A 81 0.32 -4.16 -5.59
CA ARG A 81 1.49 -4.62 -6.33
C ARG A 81 1.17 -4.88 -7.80
N ALA A 82 0.03 -5.53 -8.08
CA ALA A 82 -0.42 -5.77 -9.46
C ALA A 82 -0.71 -4.45 -10.19
N PHE A 83 -1.42 -3.53 -9.54
CA PHE A 83 -1.68 -2.19 -10.04
C PHE A 83 -0.38 -1.47 -10.42
N ALA A 84 0.57 -1.34 -9.49
CA ALA A 84 1.81 -0.59 -9.71
C ALA A 84 2.82 -1.29 -10.65
N SER A 85 2.60 -2.57 -10.96
CA SER A 85 3.42 -3.34 -11.92
C SER A 85 2.91 -3.22 -13.36
N SER A 86 1.67 -2.79 -13.58
CA SER A 86 1.16 -2.50 -14.93
C SER A 86 1.91 -1.32 -15.56
N SER A 87 2.31 -1.47 -16.83
CA SER A 87 3.03 -0.43 -17.57
C SER A 87 2.27 0.89 -17.65
N TRP A 88 0.94 0.82 -17.86
CA TRP A 88 0.07 1.99 -17.93
C TRP A 88 0.00 2.70 -16.58
N ASN A 89 -0.30 1.97 -15.50
CA ASN A 89 -0.38 2.54 -14.15
C ASN A 89 0.97 3.10 -13.71
N ARG A 90 2.07 2.41 -14.02
CA ARG A 90 3.42 2.86 -13.69
C ARG A 90 3.74 4.18 -14.39
N ARG A 91 3.31 4.36 -15.64
CA ARG A 91 3.44 5.63 -16.38
C ARG A 91 2.65 6.75 -15.70
N GLU A 92 1.40 6.50 -15.32
CA GLU A 92 0.57 7.46 -14.58
C GLU A 92 1.22 7.84 -13.24
N MET A 93 1.65 6.84 -12.47
CA MET A 93 2.34 7.04 -11.20
C MET A 93 3.60 7.90 -11.37
N THR A 94 4.41 7.70 -12.42
CA THR A 94 5.57 8.56 -12.71
C THR A 94 5.14 10.01 -12.93
N ARG A 95 4.05 10.26 -13.67
CA ARG A 95 3.53 11.63 -13.91
C ARG A 95 3.12 12.30 -12.60
N PHE A 96 2.33 11.62 -11.76
CA PHE A 96 1.89 12.17 -10.48
C PHE A 96 3.04 12.28 -9.47
N HIS A 97 4.02 11.38 -9.52
CA HIS A 97 5.22 11.47 -8.69
C HIS A 97 6.05 12.71 -9.02
N GLY A 98 6.30 12.98 -10.31
CA GLY A 98 7.02 14.19 -10.74
C GLY A 98 6.31 15.51 -10.37
N ARG A 99 5.01 15.47 -10.09
CA ARG A 99 4.20 16.62 -9.63
C ARG A 99 4.05 16.70 -8.11
N GLY A 100 4.64 15.77 -7.35
CA GLY A 100 4.45 15.70 -5.89
C GLY A 100 3.04 15.26 -5.45
N GLN A 101 2.26 14.63 -6.33
CA GLN A 101 0.84 14.29 -6.12
C GLN A 101 0.57 12.78 -6.01
N LEU A 102 1.61 11.95 -5.96
CA LEU A 102 1.50 10.48 -6.02
C LEU A 102 0.52 9.90 -4.98
N LEU A 103 0.64 10.30 -3.71
CA LEU A 103 -0.20 9.73 -2.65
C LEU A 103 -1.67 10.11 -2.80
N GLY A 104 -1.96 11.36 -3.22
CA GLY A 104 -3.33 11.80 -3.50
C GLY A 104 -3.94 11.05 -4.68
N HIS A 105 -3.17 10.83 -5.74
CA HIS A 105 -3.60 9.99 -6.86
C HIS A 105 -3.92 8.55 -6.41
N LEU A 106 -3.01 7.92 -5.66
CA LEU A 106 -3.21 6.56 -5.16
C LEU A 106 -4.39 6.44 -4.19
N TYR A 107 -4.65 7.46 -3.38
CA TYR A 107 -5.84 7.52 -2.54
C TYR A 107 -7.13 7.49 -3.38
N ASN A 108 -7.20 8.32 -4.43
CA ASN A 108 -8.37 8.37 -5.31
C ASN A 108 -8.59 7.05 -6.06
N VAL A 109 -7.52 6.43 -6.54
CA VAL A 109 -7.56 5.09 -7.16
C VAL A 109 -8.01 4.04 -6.15
N GLY A 110 -7.45 4.06 -4.94
CA GLY A 110 -7.83 3.13 -3.87
C GLY A 110 -9.31 3.24 -3.50
N ASP A 111 -9.83 4.46 -3.37
CA ASP A 111 -11.26 4.68 -3.14
C ASP A 111 -12.12 4.11 -4.28
N TRP A 112 -11.75 4.39 -5.52
CA TRP A 112 -12.45 3.86 -6.69
C TRP A 112 -12.46 2.33 -6.73
N LEU A 113 -11.32 1.70 -6.43
CA LEU A 113 -11.19 0.24 -6.38
C LEU A 113 -12.03 -0.36 -5.25
N TYR A 114 -12.02 0.24 -4.06
CA TYR A 114 -12.83 -0.21 -2.92
C TYR A 114 -14.33 -0.14 -3.23
N ARG A 115 -14.81 0.99 -3.79
CA ARG A 115 -16.23 1.15 -4.16
C ARG A 115 -16.71 0.14 -5.21
N ARG A 116 -15.79 -0.41 -6.01
CA ARG A 116 -16.07 -1.45 -7.00
C ARG A 116 -15.82 -2.88 -6.51
N GLY A 117 -15.46 -3.06 -5.23
CA GLY A 117 -15.21 -4.37 -4.64
C GLY A 117 -13.87 -5.00 -5.04
N TYR A 118 -12.92 -4.22 -5.58
CA TYR A 118 -11.56 -4.70 -5.85
C TYR A 118 -10.63 -4.61 -4.63
N LEU A 119 -11.06 -3.94 -3.57
CA LEU A 119 -10.40 -3.90 -2.25
C LEU A 119 -11.42 -4.30 -1.18
N GLU A 120 -10.93 -4.87 -0.07
CA GLU A 120 -11.75 -5.43 1.02
C GLU A 120 -11.53 -4.77 2.38
#